data_AF-A0A8T7CSG1-F1
#
_entry.id   AF-A0A8T7CSG1-F1
#
_cell.length_a   1.000
_cell.length_b   1.000
_cell.length_c   1.000
_cell.angle_alpha   90.00
_cell.angle_beta   90.00
_cell.angle_gamma   90.00
#
_symmetry.space_group_name_H-M   'P 1'
#
loop_
_entity.id
_entity.type
_entity.pdbx_description
1 polymer ?
#
loop_
_entity_poly.entity_id
_entity_poly.type
_entity_poly.pdbx_seq_one_letter_code
_entity_poly.pdbx_strand_id
1 'polypeptide(L)' 'MVSLKQRVEELLPNWESWYPSLFDAAEDLGLIRARVCSPSSLMLSNRHSRVQSDALNAFREKWGGN' A
#
# COMPACT_ATOMS: atom_id res chain seq x y z
N MET A 1 -21.63 5.32 2.19
CA MET A 1 -20.25 4.88 2.52
C MET A 1 -19.98 5.27 3.95
N VAL A 2 -19.62 4.33 4.82
CA VAL A 2 -19.27 4.63 6.22
C VAL A 2 -17.81 5.08 6.26
N SER A 3 -17.54 6.20 6.93
CA SER A 3 -16.18 6.72 7.07
C SER A 3 -15.38 5.90 8.10
N LEU A 4 -14.04 5.93 7.98
CA LEU A 4 -13.16 5.28 8.96
C LEU A 4 -13.39 5.83 10.37
N LYS A 5 -13.56 7.16 10.50
CA LYS A 5 -13.88 7.82 11.78
C LYS A 5 -15.13 7.23 12.43
N GLN A 6 -16.21 7.11 11.67
CA GLN A 6 -17.46 6.54 12.18
C GLN A 6 -17.29 5.11 12.67
N ARG A 7 -16.53 4.29 11.92
CA ARG A 7 -16.30 2.89 12.29
C ARG A 7 -15.43 2.73 13.53
N VAL A 8 -14.46 3.63 13.73
CA VAL A 8 -13.69 3.69 14.98
C VAL A 8 -14.59 4.14 16.13
N GLU A 9 -15.41 5.18 15.94
CA GLU A 9 -16.30 5.69 16.99
C GLU A 9 -17.34 4.66 17.45
N GLU A 10 -17.84 3.82 16.53
CA GLU A 10 -18.77 2.73 16.84
C GLU A 10 -18.13 1.62 17.69
N LEU A 11 -16.84 1.35 17.48
CA LEU A 11 -16.11 0.29 18.19
C LEU A 11 -15.47 0.78 19.48
N LEU A 12 -14.95 2.01 19.48
CA LEU A 12 -14.28 2.65 20.60
C LEU A 12 -14.73 4.12 20.71
N PRO A 13 -15.86 4.38 21.38
CA PRO A 13 -16.32 5.74 21.64
C PRO A 13 -15.29 6.52 22.46
N ASN A 14 -15.11 7.81 22.13
CA ASN A 14 -14.12 8.68 22.78
C ASN A 14 -12.66 8.17 22.66
N TRP A 15 -12.31 7.48 21.57
CA TRP A 15 -10.95 7.01 21.29
C TRP A 15 -9.90 8.14 21.34
N GLU A 16 -10.28 9.39 21.07
CA GLU A 16 -9.42 10.59 21.11
C GLU A 16 -8.76 10.80 22.50
N SER A 17 -9.32 10.23 23.59
CA SER A 17 -8.70 10.28 24.92
C SER A 17 -7.57 9.25 25.12
N TRP A 18 -7.48 8.25 24.25
CA TRP A 18 -6.57 7.11 24.41
C TRP A 18 -5.50 7.08 23.32
N TYR A 19 -5.81 7.60 22.13
CA TYR A 19 -4.91 7.56 20.98
C TYR A 19 -4.61 8.97 20.44
N PRO A 20 -3.36 9.21 20.02
CA PRO A 20 -2.95 10.51 19.49
C PRO A 20 -3.49 10.78 18.08
N SER A 21 -3.89 9.74 17.33
CA SER A 21 -4.53 9.88 16.03
C SER A 21 -5.58 8.81 15.76
N LEU A 22 -6.48 9.10 14.81
CA LEU A 22 -7.51 8.16 14.33
C LEU A 22 -6.88 6.90 13.74
N PHE A 23 -5.71 7.04 13.12
CA PHE A 23 -5.04 5.94 12.45
C PHE A 23 -4.43 4.96 13.44
N ASP A 24 -3.91 5.44 14.58
CA ASP A 24 -3.39 4.58 15.64
C ASP A 24 -4.52 3.73 16.24
N ALA A 25 -5.66 4.36 16.55
CA ALA A 25 -6.85 3.65 17.01
C ALA A 25 -7.36 2.64 15.96
N ALA A 26 -7.38 3.03 14.67
CA ALA A 26 -7.82 2.16 13.60
C ALA A 26 -6.86 0.98 13.33
N GLU A 27 -5.56 1.15 13.55
CA GLU A 27 -4.55 0.09 13.43
C GLU A 27 -4.72 -0.94 14.55
N ASP A 28 -4.84 -0.49 15.80
CA ASP A 28 -5.03 -1.37 16.96
C ASP A 28 -6.37 -2.11 16.92
N LEU A 29 -7.42 -1.46 16.44
CA LEU A 29 -8.72 -2.09 16.18
C LEU A 29 -8.71 -3.02 14.95
N GLY A 30 -7.60 -3.06 14.18
CA GLY A 30 -7.45 -3.88 12.99
C GLY A 30 -8.33 -3.44 11.81
N LEU A 31 -8.88 -2.22 11.85
CA LEU A 31 -9.70 -1.64 10.78
C LEU A 31 -8.86 -1.26 9.57
N ILE A 32 -7.61 -0.84 9.80
CA ILE A 32 -6.62 -0.64 8.75
C ILE A 32 -5.49 -1.64 8.95
N ARG A 33 -5.10 -2.29 7.85
CA ARG A 33 -3.90 -3.12 7.80
C ARG A 33 -2.88 -2.38 6.95
N ALA A 34 -2.01 -1.62 7.59
CA ALA A 34 -0.86 -1.07 6.89
C ALA A 34 0.14 -2.20 6.64
N ARG A 35 0.30 -2.62 5.38
CA ARG A 35 1.53 -3.33 5.01
C ARG A 35 2.62 -2.28 4.86
N VAL A 36 3.56 -2.26 5.78
CA VAL A 36 4.79 -1.47 5.65
C VAL A 36 5.59 -2.07 4.49
N CYS A 37 5.47 -1.45 3.31
CA CYS A 37 6.33 -1.77 2.20
C CYS A 37 7.69 -1.11 2.46
N SER A 38 8.80 -1.77 2.13
CA SER A 38 10.09 -1.08 2.10
C SER A 38 9.99 0.16 1.20
N PRO A 39 10.70 1.27 1.50
CA PRO A 39 10.70 2.46 0.64
C PRO A 39 11.03 2.14 -0.82
N SER A 40 11.87 1.13 -1.05
CA SER A 40 12.20 0.61 -2.38
C SER A 40 10.99 0.07 -3.15
N SER A 41 9.94 -0.43 -2.48
CA SER A 41 8.72 -0.91 -3.13
C SER A 41 7.82 0.21 -3.68
N LEU A 42 8.06 1.47 -3.28
CA LEU A 42 7.40 2.64 -3.85
C LEU A 42 8.18 3.23 -5.03
N MET A 43 9.45 2.86 -5.20
CA MET A 43 10.25 3.35 -6.34
C MET A 43 9.64 2.85 -7.65
N LEU A 44 9.29 3.79 -8.51
CA LEU A 44 8.67 3.53 -9.81
C LEU A 44 9.53 2.59 -10.67
N SER A 45 10.86 2.75 -10.59
CA SER A 45 11.85 1.87 -11.23
C SER A 45 11.68 0.41 -10.83
N ASN A 46 11.49 0.12 -9.54
CA ASN A 46 11.30 -1.24 -9.05
C ASN A 46 9.94 -1.80 -9.50
N ARG A 47 8.89 -0.99 -9.50
CA ARG A 47 7.56 -1.39 -9.99
C ARG A 47 7.56 -1.71 -11.49
N HIS A 48 8.35 -0.98 -12.27
CA HIS A 48 8.40 -1.11 -13.72
C HIS A 48 9.52 -2.03 -14.22
N SER A 49 10.42 -2.49 -13.34
CA SER A 49 11.53 -3.39 -13.67
C SER A 49 11.08 -4.65 -14.42
N ARG A 50 9.92 -5.23 -14.02
CA ARG A 50 9.32 -6.38 -14.69
C ARG A 50 8.85 -6.03 -16.10
N VAL A 51 8.10 -4.94 -16.26
CA VAL A 51 7.61 -4.48 -17.58
C VAL A 51 8.78 -4.14 -18.50
N GLN A 52 9.84 -3.52 -17.99
CA GLN A 52 11.06 -3.23 -18.73
C GLN A 52 11.76 -4.52 -19.17
N SER A 53 11.88 -5.50 -18.28
CA SER A 53 12.49 -6.80 -18.59
C SER A 53 11.69 -7.55 -19.65
N ASP A 54 10.37 -7.57 -19.52
CA ASP A 54 9.45 -8.18 -20.49
C ASP A 54 9.55 -7.50 -21.86
N ALA A 55 9.63 -6.16 -21.89
CA ALA A 55 9.81 -5.39 -23.11
C ALA A 55 11.17 -5.67 -23.78
N LEU A 56 12.25 -5.79 -23.01
CA LEU A 56 13.58 -6.14 -23.51
C LEU A 56 13.62 -7.56 -24.06
N ASN A 57 12.97 -8.52 -23.39
CA ASN A 57 12.85 -9.89 -23.87
C ASN A 57 12.04 -9.95 -25.17
N ALA A 58 10.88 -9.30 -25.22
CA ALA A 58 10.06 -9.22 -26.43
C ALA A 58 10.79 -8.53 -27.58
N PHE A 59 11.61 -7.51 -27.30
CA PHE A 59 12.46 -6.86 -28.28
C PHE A 59 13.51 -7.84 -28.83
N ARG A 60 14.21 -8.58 -27.96
CA ARG A 60 15.18 -9.61 -28.36
C ARG A 60 14.55 -10.73 -29.18
N GLU A 61 13.38 -11.22 -28.79
CA GLU A 61 12.67 -12.28 -29.51
C GLU A 61 12.23 -11.85 -30.92
N LYS A 62 11.77 -10.60 -31.07
CA LYS A 62 11.25 -10.10 -32.36
C LYS A 62 12.32 -9.55 -33.28
N TRP A 63 13.37 -8.96 -32.73
CA TRP A 63 14.33 -8.13 -33.47
C TRP A 63 15.80 -8.46 -33.16
N GLY A 64 16.07 -9.32 -32.17
CA GLY A 64 17.40 -9.86 -31.88
C GLY A 64 17.76 -10.99 -32.84
N GLY A 65 17.79 -10.68 -34.14
CA GLY A 65 18.55 -11.48 -35.09
C GLY A 65 20.03 -11.42 -34.71
N ASN A 66 20.72 -12.55 -34.83
CA ASN A 66 22.15 -12.69 -34.55
C ASN A 66 23.00 -11.65 -35.30
#